data_AF-A0A2R4T2U5-F1
#
_entry.id   AF-A0A2R4T2U5-F1
#
_cell.length_a   1.000
_cell.length_b   1.000
_cell.length_c   1.000
_cell.angle_alpha   90.00
_cell.angle_beta   90.00
_cell.angle_gamma   90.00
#
_symmetry.space_group_name_H-M   'P 1'
#
loop_
_entity.id
_entity.type
_entity.pdbx_description
1 polymer ?
#
loop_
_entity_poly.entity_id
_entity_poly.type
_entity_poly.pdbx_seq_one_letter_code
_entity_poly.pdbx_strand_id
1 'polypeptide(L)' 'MSVKPSAGVPSGLTWVKSSYSGADGPDCVEVAAAAGAVHVRDSKNVPGPRLGFTPTAWAEFVMYASRS' A
#
# COMPACT_ATOMS: atom_id res chain seq x y z
N MET A 1 5.64 14.37 5.52
CA MET A 1 5.58 13.00 4.97
C MET A 1 6.74 12.22 5.60
N SER A 2 6.51 11.45 6.66
CA SER A 2 7.55 10.60 7.25
C SER A 2 7.34 9.17 6.80
N VAL A 3 8.21 8.67 5.93
CA VAL A 3 8.26 7.25 5.58
C VAL A 3 8.86 6.52 6.77
N LYS A 4 8.00 5.91 7.60
CA LYS A 4 8.44 4.96 8.63
C LYS A 4 8.44 3.56 7.99
N PRO A 5 9.60 2.88 7.88
CA PRO A 5 9.63 1.50 7.44
C PRO A 5 8.84 0.64 8.43
N SER A 6 7.72 0.05 8.00
CA SER A 6 6.93 -0.86 8.82
C SER A 6 7.63 -2.22 8.85
N ALA A 7 8.03 -2.66 10.04
CA ALA A 7 8.82 -3.88 10.26
C ALA A 7 8.05 -5.13 9.77
N GLY A 8 8.53 -5.75 8.69
CA GLY A 8 7.95 -6.99 8.17
C GLY A 8 8.65 -7.52 6.91
N VAL A 9 9.72 -8.29 7.14
CA VAL A 9 10.48 -9.17 6.21
C VAL A 9 11.24 -8.44 5.07
N PRO A 10 12.56 -8.73 4.84
CA PRO A 10 13.38 -8.06 3.83
C PRO A 10 13.12 -8.65 2.43
N SER A 11 11.89 -8.51 1.92
CA SER A 11 11.67 -8.40 0.48
C SER A 11 11.89 -6.93 0.15
N GLY A 12 12.74 -6.57 -0.81
CA GLY A 12 13.17 -5.18 -1.14
C GLY A 12 12.07 -4.20 -1.60
N LEU A 13 10.93 -4.19 -0.90
CA LEU A 13 9.75 -3.39 -1.10
C LEU A 13 9.72 -2.31 -0.02
N THR A 14 9.74 -1.05 -0.46
CA THR A 14 9.59 0.09 0.44
C THR A 14 8.10 0.41 0.59
N TRP A 15 7.53 0.05 1.74
CA TRP A 15 6.12 0.28 2.04
C TRP A 15 5.87 1.72 2.52
N VAL A 16 4.84 2.33 1.93
CA VAL A 16 4.34 3.67 2.29
C VAL A 16 2.94 3.50 2.86
N LYS A 17 2.76 3.93 4.12
CA LYS A 17 1.48 3.91 4.82
C LYS A 17 0.66 5.15 4.44
N SER A 18 -0.65 4.98 4.23
CA SER A 18 -1.56 6.11 4.02
C SER A 18 -1.59 7.05 5.23
N SER A 19 -1.72 8.36 4.99
CA SER A 19 -1.91 9.35 6.06
C SER A 19 -3.25 9.24 6.76
N TYR A 20 -4.22 8.57 6.14
CA TYR A 20 -5.54 8.29 6.73
C TYR A 20 -5.51 7.06 7.64
N SER A 21 -4.41 6.29 7.64
CA SER A 21 -4.21 5.15 8.54
C SER A 21 -3.89 5.63 9.96
N GLY A 22 -4.94 5.90 10.75
CA GLY A 22 -4.84 6.19 12.18
C GLY A 22 -4.92 4.94 13.06
N ALA A 23 -4.49 5.03 14.32
CA ALA A 23 -4.64 3.94 15.29
C ALA A 23 -6.11 3.51 15.45
N ASP A 24 -7.00 4.51 15.53
CA ASP A 24 -8.43 4.33 15.82
C ASP A 24 -9.32 4.26 14.58
N GLY A 25 -8.75 4.41 13.37
CA GLY A 25 -9.51 4.40 12.11
C GLY A 25 -9.65 2.99 11.50
N PRO A 26 -10.77 2.67 10.82
CA PRO A 26 -10.98 1.36 10.19
C PRO A 26 -10.11 1.14 8.94
N ASP A 27 -9.73 2.21 8.25
CA ASP A 27 -9.11 2.13 6.92
C ASP A 27 -7.59 2.29 7.00
N CYS A 28 -6.87 1.17 7.10
CA CYS A 28 -5.42 1.15 7.27
C CYS A 28 -4.72 0.47 6.09
N VAL A 29 -4.28 1.24 5.10
CA VAL A 29 -3.62 0.70 3.90
C VAL A 29 -2.14 1.11 3.78
N GLU A 30 -1.34 0.19 3.26
CA GLU A 30 0.06 0.38 2.88
C GLU A 30 0.28 -0.03 1.42
N VAL A 31 1.08 0.74 0.69
CA VAL A 31 1.41 0.50 -0.72
C VAL A 31 2.92 0.44 -0.92
N ALA A 32 3.41 -0.49 -1.74
CA ALA A 32 4.82 -0.53 -2.17
C ALA A 32 4.92 -0.67 -3.68
N ALA A 33 5.66 0.25 -4.31
CA ALA A 33 6.01 0.14 -5.72
C ALA A 33 7.27 -0.72 -5.89
N ALA A 34 7.22 -1.67 -6.83
CA ALA A 34 8.28 -2.59 -7.18
C ALA A 34 8.48 -2.63 -8.70
N ALA A 35 9.57 -3.25 -9.15
CA ALA A 35 9.77 -3.50 -10.58
C ALA A 35 8.62 -4.36 -11.13
N GLY A 36 7.76 -3.76 -11.95
CA GLY A 36 6.65 -4.44 -12.63
C GLY A 36 5.38 -4.65 -11.81
N ALA A 37 5.32 -4.20 -10.55
CA ALA A 37 4.12 -4.36 -9.73
C ALA A 37 3.95 -3.26 -8.68
N VAL A 38 2.69 -2.98 -8.35
CA VAL A 38 2.31 -2.21 -7.16
C VAL A 38 1.62 -3.15 -6.18
N HIS A 39 2.15 -3.23 -4.97
CA HIS A 39 1.60 -4.06 -3.91
C HIS A 39 0.76 -3.24 -2.94
N VAL A 40 -0.38 -3.77 -2.52
CA VAL A 40 -1.26 -3.17 -1.51
C VAL A 40 -1.53 -4.19 -0.41
N ARG A 41 -1.47 -3.76 0.85
CA ARG A 41 -1.82 -4.59 2.00
C ARG A 41 -2.56 -3.80 3.08
N ASP A 42 -3.22 -4.55 3.95
CA ASP A 42 -3.71 -4.03 5.22
C ASP A 42 -2.53 -3.82 6.17
N SER A 43 -2.41 -2.60 6.71
CA SER A 43 -1.35 -2.24 7.66
C SER A 43 -1.54 -2.93 9.01
N LYS A 44 -2.79 -3.27 9.38
CA LYS A 44 -3.14 -3.92 10.65
C LYS A 44 -3.00 -5.44 10.55
N ASN A 45 -2.99 -6.00 9.36
CA ASN A 45 -2.81 -7.43 9.10
C ASN A 45 -1.62 -7.71 8.16
N VAL A 46 -0.41 -7.35 8.61
CA VAL A 46 0.86 -7.58 7.89
C VAL A 46 1.09 -9.03 7.42
N PRO A 47 0.74 -10.10 8.19
CA PRO A 47 0.90 -11.48 7.71
C PRO A 47 -0.21 -11.90 6.73
N GLY A 48 -1.25 -11.09 6.56
CA GLY A 48 -2.35 -11.35 5.65
C GLY A 48 -1.98 -11.24 4.15
N PRO A 49 -2.96 -11.52 3.27
CA PRO A 49 -2.76 -11.45 1.83
C PRO A 49 -2.33 -10.07 1.34
N ARG A 50 -1.52 -10.04 0.28
CA ARG A 50 -1.08 -8.83 -0.42
C ARG A 50 -1.65 -8.82 -1.82
N LEU A 51 -2.29 -7.73 -2.20
CA LEU A 51 -2.73 -7.53 -3.58
C LEU A 51 -1.55 -7.06 -4.42
N GLY A 52 -1.48 -7.48 -5.68
CA GLY A 52 -0.46 -7.08 -6.64
C GLY A 52 -1.11 -6.64 -7.94
N PHE A 53 -0.75 -5.44 -8.41
CA PHE A 53 -1.28 -4.84 -9.63
C PHE A 53 -0.17 -4.60 -10.63
N THR A 54 -0.45 -4.73 -11.91
CA THR A 54 0.44 -4.19 -12.94
C THR A 54 0.45 -2.65 -12.85
N PRO A 55 1.52 -1.96 -13.32
CA PRO A 55 1.57 -0.51 -13.28
C PRO A 55 0.39 0.16 -14.00
N THR A 56 -0.04 -0.39 -15.14
CA THR A 56 -1.19 0.12 -15.90
C THR A 56 -2.49 -0.02 -15.12
N ALA A 57 -2.78 -1.21 -14.57
CA ALA A 57 -3.99 -1.42 -13.79
C ALA A 57 -4.05 -0.53 -12.54
N TRP A 58 -2.90 -0.32 -11.89
CA TRP A 58 -2.80 0.61 -10.77
C TRP A 58 -3.10 2.06 -11.17
N ALA A 59 -2.56 2.52 -12.30
CA ALA A 59 -2.81 3.88 -12.80
C ALA A 59 -4.30 4.10 -13.12
N GLU A 60 -4.94 3.15 -13.80
CA GLU A 60 -6.37 3.19 -14.09
C GLU A 60 -7.22 3.21 -12.82
N PHE A 61 -6.87 2.35 -11.84
CA PHE A 61 -7.52 2.33 -10.53
C PHE A 61 -7.42 3.69 -9.82
N VAL A 62 -6.24 4.31 -9.78
CA VAL A 62 -6.05 5.61 -9.13
C VAL A 62 -6.86 6.69 -9.84
N MET A 63 -6.87 6.73 -11.18
CA MET A 63 -7.69 7.68 -11.93
C MET A 63 -9.19 7.49 -11.70
N TYR A 64 -9.64 6.25 -11.52
CA TYR A 64 -11.03 5.98 -11.14
C TYR A 64 -11.31 6.46 -9.71
N ALA A 65 -10.48 6.07 -8.74
CA ALA A 65 -10.68 6.36 -7.32
C ALA A 65 -10.52 7.85 -6.96
N SER A 66 -9.78 8.63 -7.75
CA SER A 66 -9.58 10.07 -7.52
C SER A 66 -10.68 10.96 -8.10
N ARG A 67 -11.68 10.39 -8.79
CA ARG A 67 -12.84 11.14 -9.29
C ARG A 67 -13.84 11.28 -8.15
N SER A 68 -13.85 12.47 -7.54
CA SER A 68 -14.84 12.93 -6.57
C SER A 68 -16.13 13.39 -7.24
#